data_AF-U3U1G9-F1
#
_entry.id   AF-U3U1G9-F1
#
_cell.length_a   1.000
_cell.length_b   1.000
_cell.length_c   1.000
_cell.angle_alpha   90.00
_cell.angle_beta   90.00
_cell.angle_gamma   90.00
#
_symmetry.space_group_name_H-M   'P 1'
#
loop_
_entity.id
_entity.type
_entity.pdbx_description
1 polymer ?
#
loop_
_entity_poly.entity_id
_entity_poly.type
_entity_poly.pdbx_seq_one_letter_code
_entity_poly.pdbx_strand_id
1 'polypeptide(L)'
;MNNISQELKEKILVAAGNVAGITKVEDNVTTSDSATQAEFYTVKKGDTLSAISKQVYGTPNEYNKIFEANKPMLTHPDKIYPG
;
A
#
# COMPACT_ATOMS: atom_id res chain seq x y z
N MET A 1 -23.12 12.07 8.19
CA MET A 1 -22.47 10.74 8.21
C MET A 1 -21.04 10.95 7.78
N ASN A 2 -20.06 10.53 8.57
CA ASN A 2 -18.65 10.59 8.16
C ASN A 2 -18.44 9.57 7.05
N ASN A 3 -18.44 10.02 5.79
CA ASN A 3 -18.05 9.17 4.67
C ASN A 3 -16.52 9.02 4.71
N ILE A 4 -16.04 7.78 4.86
CA ILE A 4 -14.62 7.44 4.77
C ILE A 4 -14.23 7.47 3.29
N SER A 5 -13.13 8.15 2.93
CA SER A 5 -12.63 8.15 1.56
C SER A 5 -12.01 6.82 1.19
N GLN A 6 -11.96 6.50 -0.11
CA GLN A 6 -11.31 5.28 -0.60
C GLN A 6 -9.84 5.21 -0.16
N GLU A 7 -9.10 6.33 -0.27
CA GLU A 7 -7.71 6.42 0.15
C GLU A 7 -7.52 6.12 1.65
N LEU A 8 -8.37 6.70 2.50
CA LEU A 8 -8.25 6.50 3.95
C LEU A 8 -8.53 5.03 4.32
N LYS A 9 -9.55 4.43 3.70
CA LYS A 9 -9.86 3.01 3.86
C LYS A 9 -8.66 2.14 3.46
N GLU A 10 -8.08 2.37 2.29
CA GLU A 10 -6.94 1.60 1.80
C GLU A 10 -5.72 1.73 2.72
N LYS A 11 -5.43 2.93 3.21
CA LYS A 11 -4.35 3.15 4.19
C LYS A 11 -4.59 2.38 5.50
N ILE A 12 -5.82 2.32 5.99
CA ILE A 12 -6.17 1.53 7.17
C ILE A 12 -5.95 0.03 6.90
N LEU A 13 -6.34 -0.47 5.72
CA LEU A 13 -6.13 -1.87 5.34
C LEU A 13 -4.65 -2.22 5.29
N VAL A 14 -3.80 -1.38 4.69
CA VAL A 14 -2.33 -1.59 4.69
C VAL A 14 -1.79 -1.58 6.12
N ALA A 15 -2.23 -0.64 6.96
CA ALA A 15 -1.73 -0.53 8.33
C ALA A 15 -2.10 -1.74 9.18
N ALA A 16 -3.32 -2.24 9.04
CA ALA A 16 -3.77 -3.44 9.73
C ALA A 16 -3.05 -4.70 9.21
N GLY A 17 -2.80 -4.78 7.90
CA GLY A 17 -2.13 -5.92 7.27
C GLY A 17 -0.64 -6.02 7.62
N ASN A 18 0.04 -4.88 7.80
CA ASN A 18 1.48 -4.84 8.10
C ASN A 18 1.84 -5.16 9.56
N VAL A 19 0.91 -5.74 10.34
CA VAL A 19 1.14 -6.18 11.71
C VAL A 19 1.54 -7.64 11.74
N ALA A 20 2.62 -7.97 12.47
CA ALA A 20 3.11 -9.33 12.59
C ALA A 20 2.02 -10.31 13.07
N GLY A 21 1.84 -11.40 12.33
CA GLY A 21 0.84 -12.44 12.62
C GLY A 21 -0.52 -12.22 11.95
N ILE A 22 -0.76 -11.08 11.30
CA ILE A 22 -1.94 -10.87 10.47
C ILE A 22 -1.70 -11.50 9.10
N THR A 23 -2.57 -12.45 8.71
CA THR A 23 -2.50 -13.14 7.42
C THR A 23 -3.58 -12.69 6.44
N LYS A 24 -4.63 -12.04 6.94
CA LYS A 24 -5.74 -11.48 6.17
C LYS A 24 -6.39 -10.35 6.96
N VAL A 25 -6.77 -9.28 6.26
CA VAL A 25 -7.62 -8.22 6.78
C VAL A 25 -8.97 -8.32 6.08
N GLU A 26 -10.06 -8.36 6.85
CA GLU A 26 -11.41 -8.33 6.30
C GLU A 26 -11.89 -6.89 6.15
N ASP A 27 -12.20 -6.51 4.92
CA ASP A 27 -12.66 -5.19 4.57
C ASP A 27 -14.19 -5.11 4.60
N ASN A 28 -14.72 -4.70 5.76
CA ASN A 28 -16.16 -4.46 5.97
C ASN A 28 -16.52 -2.96 5.89
N VAL A 29 -15.63 -2.11 5.37
CA VAL A 29 -15.82 -0.66 5.30
C VAL A 29 -16.41 -0.29 3.94
N THR A 30 -17.59 0.28 3.93
CA THR A 30 -18.22 0.80 2.71
C THR A 30 -17.80 2.25 2.46
N THR A 31 -17.33 2.54 1.25
CA THR A 31 -17.05 3.91 0.77
C THR A 31 -18.01 4.21 -0.38
N SER A 32 -18.52 5.45 -0.43
CA SER A 32 -19.35 5.93 -1.54
C SER A 32 -18.52 6.70 -2.58
N ASP A 33 -17.20 6.57 -2.50
CA ASP A 33 -16.24 7.35 -3.25
C ASP A 33 -15.87 6.59 -4.54
N SER A 34 -16.01 7.22 -5.70
CA SER A 34 -15.74 6.58 -7.01
C SER A 34 -14.25 6.62 -7.38
N ALA A 35 -13.37 6.84 -6.42
CA ALA A 35 -11.93 6.88 -6.65
C ALA A 35 -11.40 5.53 -7.12
N THR A 36 -10.37 5.55 -7.96
CA THR A 36 -9.71 4.34 -8.45
C THR A 36 -9.10 3.56 -7.27
N GLN A 37 -9.37 2.26 -7.23
CA GLN A 37 -8.83 1.37 -6.21
C GLN A 37 -7.32 1.16 -6.40
N ALA A 38 -6.56 1.21 -5.31
CA ALA A 38 -5.14 0.90 -5.33
C ALA A 38 -4.87 -0.61 -5.47
N GLU A 39 -3.74 -0.94 -6.08
CA GLU A 39 -3.22 -2.31 -6.09
C GLU A 39 -2.37 -2.55 -4.83
N PHE A 40 -2.67 -3.63 -4.11
CA PHE A 40 -1.89 -4.05 -2.94
C PHE A 40 -0.79 -5.02 -3.34
N TYR A 41 0.43 -4.73 -2.91
CA TYR A 41 1.59 -5.57 -3.16
C TYR A 41 2.22 -6.03 -1.83
N THR A 42 2.33 -7.34 -1.65
CA THR A 42 3.08 -7.95 -0.55
C THR A 42 4.56 -8.03 -0.91
N VAL A 43 5.39 -7.37 -0.11
CA VAL A 43 6.85 -7.32 -0.34
C VAL A 43 7.45 -8.72 -0.18
N LYS A 44 8.28 -9.12 -1.14
CA LYS A 44 9.00 -10.40 -1.12
C LYS A 44 10.44 -10.18 -0.70
N LYS A 45 11.08 -11.27 -0.25
CA LYS A 45 12.51 -11.24 0.10
C LYS A 45 13.35 -10.79 -1.10
N GLY A 46 14.09 -9.70 -0.92
CA GLY A 46 14.98 -9.13 -1.95
C GLY A 46 14.34 -8.04 -2.80
N ASP A 47 13.07 -7.71 -2.58
CA ASP A 47 12.44 -6.58 -3.27
C ASP A 47 13.03 -5.24 -2.83
N THR A 48 13.06 -4.30 -3.78
CA THR A 48 13.26 -2.86 -3.56
C THR A 48 12.07 -2.12 -4.14
N LEU A 49 11.79 -0.88 -3.69
CA LEU A 49 10.70 -0.10 -4.29
C LEU A 49 10.88 0.10 -5.80
N SER A 50 12.11 0.26 -6.28
CA SER A 50 12.40 0.35 -7.71
C SER A 50 12.12 -0.96 -8.45
N ALA A 51 12.42 -2.12 -7.84
CA ALA A 51 12.07 -3.42 -8.44
C ALA A 51 10.55 -3.61 -8.50
N ILE A 52 9.82 -3.25 -7.44
CA ILE A 52 8.35 -3.30 -7.39
C ILE A 52 7.75 -2.34 -8.43
N SER A 53 8.24 -1.10 -8.49
CA SER A 53 7.85 -0.12 -9.49
C SER A 53 8.02 -0.65 -10.92
N LYS A 54 9.12 -1.36 -11.19
CA LYS A 54 9.33 -1.98 -12.50
C LYS A 54 8.30 -3.06 -12.80
N GLN A 55 7.88 -3.84 -11.81
CA GLN A 55 6.85 -4.87 -11.98
C GLN A 55 5.46 -4.27 -12.21
N VAL A 56 5.09 -3.24 -11.44
CA VAL A 56 3.74 -2.64 -11.47
C VAL A 56 3.58 -1.62 -12.60
N TYR A 57 4.57 -0.74 -12.78
CA TYR A 57 4.52 0.37 -13.74
C TYR A 57 5.39 0.15 -14.99
N GLY A 58 6.09 -0.97 -15.10
CA GLY A 58 7.01 -1.25 -16.21
C GLY A 58 8.35 -0.50 -16.15
N THR A 59 8.54 0.39 -15.17
CA THR A 59 9.77 1.18 -15.01
C THR A 59 10.19 1.29 -13.54
N PRO A 60 11.49 1.21 -13.21
CA PRO A 60 11.97 1.40 -11.84
C PRO A 60 11.87 2.85 -11.36
N ASN A 61 11.67 3.81 -12.26
CA ASN A 61 11.75 5.25 -11.97
C ASN A 61 10.49 5.79 -11.27
N GLU A 62 9.41 5.00 -11.21
CA GLU A 62 8.13 5.38 -10.60
C GLU A 62 8.02 4.94 -9.14
N TYR A 63 9.14 4.51 -8.54
CA TYR A 63 9.20 4.06 -7.14
C TYR A 63 8.74 5.14 -6.15
N ASN A 64 8.95 6.43 -6.50
CA ASN A 64 8.50 7.55 -5.69
C ASN A 64 6.98 7.61 -5.57
N LYS A 65 6.21 7.17 -6.58
CA LYS A 65 4.74 7.10 -6.47
C LYS A 65 4.32 6.10 -5.39
N ILE A 66 4.99 4.95 -5.33
CA ILE A 66 4.75 3.95 -4.30
C ILE A 66 5.12 4.51 -2.92
N PHE A 67 6.27 5.19 -2.82
CA PHE A 67 6.71 5.80 -1.56
C PHE A 67 5.71 6.84 -1.03
N GLU A 68 5.30 7.79 -1.87
CA GLU A 68 4.36 8.85 -1.48
C GLU A 68 2.97 8.28 -1.13
N ALA A 69 2.49 7.27 -1.85
CA ALA A 69 1.20 6.63 -1.56
C ALA A 69 1.17 5.98 -0.16
N ASN A 70 2.32 5.52 0.34
CA ASN A 70 2.44 4.84 1.63
C ASN A 70 2.86 5.76 2.78
N LYS A 71 2.98 7.07 2.57
CA LYS A 71 3.19 8.01 3.68
C LYS A 71 1.90 8.19 4.51
N PRO A 72 2.02 8.37 5.83
CA PRO A 72 3.26 8.49 6.61
C PRO A 72 3.83 7.15 7.10
N MET A 73 3.20 6.03 6.76
CA MET A 73 3.56 4.70 7.29
C MET A 73 4.95 4.25 6.84
N LEU A 74 5.32 4.57 5.59
CA LEU A 74 6.67 4.38 5.07
C LEU A 74 7.45 5.69 5.20
N THR A 75 8.45 5.74 6.08
CA THR A 75 9.21 6.98 6.33
C THR A 75 10.43 7.15 5.43
N HIS A 76 10.88 6.06 4.78
CA HIS A 76 12.03 6.06 3.88
C HIS A 76 11.80 5.03 2.77
N PRO A 77 12.19 5.30 1.50
CA PRO A 77 12.00 4.37 0.38
C PRO A 77 12.49 2.94 0.65
N ASP A 78 13.64 2.82 1.31
CA ASP A 78 14.25 1.52 1.60
C ASP A 78 13.72 0.81 2.86
N LYS A 79 12.79 1.42 3.61
CA LYS A 79 12.24 0.82 4.85
C LYS A 79 11.06 -0.10 4.58
N ILE A 80 11.19 -0.93 3.56
CA ILE A 80 10.24 -2.01 3.25
C ILE A 80 10.81 -3.35 3.74
N TYR A 81 9.93 -4.27 4.12
CA TYR A 81 10.31 -5.57 4.66
C TYR A 81 9.44 -6.65 4.04
N PRO A 82 9.94 -7.88 3.87
CA PRO A 82 9.11 -8.99 3.42
C PRO A 82 7.96 -9.26 4.40
N GLY A 83 6.74 -9.37 3.91
CA GLY A 83 5.56 -9.56 4.75
C GLY A 83 4.28 -9.07 4.09
#